data_AF-A0A7R9MR89-F1
#
_entry.id   AF-A0A7R9MR89-F1
#
_cell.length_a   1.000
_cell.length_b   1.000
_cell.length_c   1.000
_cell.angle_alpha   90.00
_cell.angle_beta   90.00
_cell.angle_gamma   90.00
#
_symmetry.space_group_name_H-M   'P 1'
#
loop_
_entity.id
_entity.type
_entity.pdbx_description
1 polymer ?
#
loop_
_entity_poly.entity_id
_entity_poly.type
_entity_poly.pdbx_seq_one_letter_code
_entity_poly.pdbx_strand_id
1 'polypeptide(L)'
;MRVSLPKQQDFQNEFAVISHTRSFSLAARSPKEREEWVSELNKAIKENTTKRISFAKSGSLCSDETLLPTSALSTMELGTCAPVWIPDARVTMCQLCTEEFSVTYRRHHCRCCGKVVCSACSQNKAPLPYLKNQTA
;
A
#
# COMPACT_ATOMS: atom_id res chain seq x y z
N MET A 1 8.74 -4.43 3.36
CA MET A 1 8.36 -3.00 3.29
C MET A 1 9.02 -2.42 2.06
N ARG A 2 8.37 -1.51 1.34
CA ARG A 2 8.93 -0.84 0.15
C ARG A 2 8.42 0.58 0.04
N VAL A 3 9.14 1.39 -0.73
CA VAL A 3 8.73 2.75 -1.10
C VAL A 3 8.35 2.77 -2.57
N SER A 4 7.31 3.50 -2.96
CA SER A 4 6.94 3.69 -4.37
C SER A 4 6.54 5.11 -4.68
N LEU A 5 6.88 5.56 -5.88
CA LEU A 5 6.46 6.84 -6.42
C LEU A 5 5.07 6.73 -7.10
N PRO A 6 4.22 7.76 -6.98
CA PRO A 6 2.98 7.82 -7.75
C PRO A 6 3.30 7.91 -9.26
N LYS A 7 2.45 7.31 -10.08
CA LYS A 7 2.61 7.31 -11.55
C LYS A 7 2.17 8.61 -12.21
N GLN A 8 1.39 9.45 -11.51
CA GLN A 8 0.77 10.65 -12.06
C GLN A 8 1.63 11.89 -11.78
N GLN A 9 1.76 12.77 -12.79
CA GLN A 9 2.59 13.97 -12.75
C GLN A 9 2.07 15.06 -11.79
N ASP A 10 0.82 15.00 -11.34
CA ASP A 10 0.27 16.00 -10.39
C ASP A 10 0.74 15.78 -8.95
N PHE A 11 1.40 14.63 -8.66
CA PHE A 11 1.83 14.24 -7.31
C PHE A 11 3.35 14.16 -7.20
N GLN A 12 4.05 15.14 -7.79
CA GLN A 12 5.52 15.19 -7.86
C GLN A 12 6.20 15.25 -6.50
N ASN A 13 5.50 15.64 -5.45
CA ASN A 13 6.04 15.72 -4.09
C ASN A 13 5.71 14.49 -3.24
N GLU A 14 4.95 13.54 -3.78
CA GLU A 14 4.43 12.43 -2.99
C GLU A 14 5.20 11.13 -3.20
N PHE A 15 5.14 10.29 -2.19
CA PHE A 15 5.62 8.91 -2.22
C PHE A 15 4.77 8.06 -1.26
N ALA A 16 4.73 6.76 -1.49
CA ALA A 16 4.02 5.82 -0.63
C ALA A 16 4.98 4.88 0.08
N VAL A 17 4.73 4.66 1.37
CA VAL A 17 5.37 3.61 2.16
C VAL A 17 4.40 2.45 2.26
N ILE A 18 4.84 1.27 1.81
CA ILE A 18 4.00 0.09 1.67
C ILE A 18 4.57 -1.04 2.53
N SER A 19 3.72 -1.58 3.39
CA SER A 19 4.03 -2.75 4.21
C SER A 19 2.91 -3.79 4.13
N HIS A 20 3.12 -4.94 4.78
CA HIS A 20 2.11 -5.99 4.82
C HIS A 20 0.84 -5.52 5.53
N THR A 21 0.97 -4.84 6.67
CA THR A 21 -0.17 -4.52 7.55
C THR A 21 -0.71 -3.11 7.38
N ARG A 22 0.12 -2.15 6.95
CA ARG A 22 -0.27 -0.74 6.75
C ARG A 22 0.49 -0.10 5.60
N SER A 23 -0.22 0.68 4.79
CA SER A 23 0.35 1.42 3.67
C SER A 23 -0.25 2.82 3.64
N PHE A 24 0.55 3.83 3.33
CA PHE A 24 0.12 5.23 3.34
C PHE A 24 0.98 6.07 2.39
N SER A 25 0.42 7.21 1.97
CA SER A 25 1.11 8.22 1.17
C SER A 25 1.59 9.37 2.06
N LEU A 26 2.75 9.91 1.74
CA LEU A 26 3.34 11.10 2.34
C LEU A 26 3.62 12.13 1.24
N ALA A 27 3.65 13.40 1.62
CA ALA A 27 4.04 14.51 0.75
C ALA A 27 5.23 15.25 1.36
N ALA A 28 6.25 15.52 0.53
CA ALA A 28 7.36 16.40 0.88
C ALA A 28 7.05 17.84 0.46
N ARG A 29 7.90 18.80 0.87
CA ARG A 29 7.76 20.22 0.49
C ARG A 29 8.23 20.49 -0.94
N SER A 30 9.07 19.61 -1.49
CA SER A 30 9.58 19.72 -2.87
C SER A 30 9.88 18.36 -3.49
N PRO A 31 10.00 18.26 -4.83
CA PRO A 31 10.37 17.01 -5.50
C PRO A 31 11.75 16.50 -5.08
N LYS A 32 12.69 17.44 -4.83
CA LYS A 32 14.04 17.14 -4.34
C LYS A 32 14.00 16.51 -2.94
N GLU A 33 13.28 17.12 -2.00
CA GLU A 33 13.14 16.58 -0.65
C GLU A 33 12.47 15.19 -0.68
N ARG A 34 11.48 14.98 -1.55
CA ARG A 34 10.88 13.66 -1.78
C ARG A 34 11.94 12.63 -2.21
N GLU A 35 12.79 12.97 -3.17
CA GLU A 35 13.84 12.07 -3.65
C GLU A 35 14.85 11.72 -2.56
N GLU A 36 15.24 12.70 -1.74
CA GLU A 36 16.08 12.50 -0.56
C GLU A 36 15.43 11.52 0.43
N TRP A 37 14.14 11.72 0.78
CA TRP A 37 13.38 10.81 1.63
C TRP A 37 13.30 9.40 1.06
N VAL A 38 12.98 9.26 -0.22
CA VAL A 38 12.86 7.96 -0.89
C VAL A 38 14.20 7.22 -0.87
N SER A 39 15.30 7.93 -1.12
CA SER A 39 16.66 7.37 -1.06
C SER A 39 16.99 6.86 0.34
N GLU A 40 16.83 7.69 1.36
CA GLU A 40 17.16 7.33 2.75
C GLU A 40 16.29 6.18 3.28
N LEU A 41 14.99 6.17 2.95
CA LEU A 41 14.10 5.07 3.32
C LEU A 41 14.50 3.76 2.64
N ASN A 42 14.83 3.78 1.35
CA ASN A 42 15.27 2.57 0.66
C ASN A 42 16.58 2.03 1.24
N LYS A 43 17.52 2.92 1.58
CA LYS A 43 18.77 2.56 2.27
C LYS A 43 18.48 1.92 3.63
N ALA A 44 17.64 2.55 4.46
CA ALA A 44 17.27 2.02 5.78
C ALA A 44 16.56 0.66 5.68
N ILE A 45 15.66 0.48 4.70
CA ILE A 45 14.99 -0.80 4.44
C ILE A 45 16.01 -1.89 4.08
N LYS A 46 16.96 -1.57 3.20
CA LYS A 46 18.03 -2.51 2.79
C LYS A 46 18.87 -2.92 3.99
N GLU A 47 19.37 -1.96 4.76
CA GLU A 47 20.18 -2.22 5.96
C GLU A 47 19.43 -3.07 7.00
N ASN A 48 18.16 -2.74 7.27
CA ASN A 48 17.34 -3.49 8.20
C ASN A 48 17.07 -4.92 7.72
N THR A 49 16.82 -5.10 6.42
CA THR A 49 16.61 -6.43 5.81
C THR A 49 17.88 -7.28 5.95
N THR A 50 19.05 -6.73 5.65
CA THR A 50 20.33 -7.42 5.81
C THR A 50 20.59 -7.82 7.27
N LYS A 51 20.39 -6.90 8.22
CA LYS A 51 20.54 -7.18 9.66
C LYS A 51 19.60 -8.31 10.10
N ARG A 52 18.32 -8.25 9.71
CA ARG A 52 17.35 -9.31 10.04
C ARG A 52 17.76 -10.68 9.48
N ILE A 53 18.24 -10.74 8.24
CA ILE A 53 18.73 -11.98 7.64
C ILE A 53 19.95 -12.53 8.40
N SER A 54 20.89 -11.66 8.81
CA SER A 54 22.06 -12.11 9.59
C SER A 54 21.66 -12.66 10.96
N PHE A 55 20.63 -12.10 11.61
CA PHE A 55 20.11 -12.63 12.88
C PHE A 55 19.32 -13.95 12.69
N ALA A 56 18.54 -14.09 11.61
CA ALA A 56 17.74 -15.28 11.34
C ALA A 56 18.61 -16.52 11.05
N LYS A 57 19.80 -16.35 10.47
CA LYS A 57 20.74 -17.46 10.24
C LYS A 57 21.30 -18.09 11.52
N SER A 58 21.13 -17.45 12.68
CA SER A 58 21.64 -17.94 13.98
C SER A 58 20.59 -18.72 14.79
N GLY A 59 19.34 -18.81 14.33
CA GLY A 59 18.25 -19.49 15.03
C GLY A 59 17.49 -20.45 14.11
N SER A 60 17.49 -21.74 14.45
CA SER A 60 16.84 -22.84 13.75
C SER A 60 15.34 -22.62 13.44
N LEU A 61 14.96 -22.95 12.20
CA LEU A 61 13.64 -23.31 11.64
C LEU A 61 12.40 -22.48 12.03
N CYS A 62 12.01 -21.56 11.14
CA CYS A 62 10.61 -21.32 10.81
C CYS A 62 10.52 -20.79 9.37
N SER A 63 9.72 -21.45 8.53
CA SER A 63 9.39 -21.01 7.17
C SER A 63 8.52 -19.76 7.23
N ASP A 64 9.14 -18.58 7.35
CA ASP A 64 8.47 -17.32 7.09
C ASP A 64 8.69 -16.95 5.62
N GLU A 65 7.63 -17.07 4.83
CA GLU A 65 7.50 -16.76 3.40
C GLU A 65 7.66 -15.24 3.09
N THR A 66 8.52 -14.52 3.80
CA THR A 66 8.78 -13.09 3.59
C THR A 66 10.15 -12.78 2.97
N LEU A 67 10.96 -13.79 2.64
CA LEU A 67 12.28 -13.61 2.02
C LEU A 67 12.28 -13.85 0.50
N LEU A 68 11.21 -13.50 -0.22
CA LEU A 68 11.24 -13.53 -1.68
C LEU A 68 12.08 -12.37 -2.25
N PRO A 69 12.93 -12.62 -3.27
CA PRO A 69 13.78 -11.61 -3.89
C PRO A 69 12.95 -10.50 -4.52
N THR A 70 13.36 -9.26 -4.27
CA THR A 70 12.74 -7.98 -4.66
C THR A 70 12.61 -7.75 -6.19
N SER A 71 12.83 -8.76 -7.04
CA SER A 71 12.91 -8.62 -8.50
C SER A 71 11.87 -9.42 -9.30
N ALA A 72 10.93 -10.14 -8.67
CA ALA A 72 10.01 -11.04 -9.39
C ALA A 72 8.50 -10.88 -9.08
N LEU A 73 8.04 -9.75 -8.52
CA LEU A 73 6.61 -9.52 -8.28
C LEU A 73 6.12 -8.21 -8.94
N SER A 74 5.83 -8.31 -10.24
CA SER A 74 5.03 -7.30 -10.95
C SER A 74 3.52 -7.46 -10.69
N THR A 75 3.09 -8.46 -9.93
CA THR A 75 1.69 -8.70 -9.54
C THR A 75 1.65 -9.18 -8.08
N MET A 76 1.63 -8.25 -7.13
CA MET A 76 1.24 -8.61 -5.76
C MET A 76 -0.20 -9.15 -5.80
N GLU A 77 -0.42 -10.34 -5.25
CA GLU A 77 -1.75 -10.91 -5.13
C GLU A 77 -2.63 -10.00 -4.26
N LEU A 78 -3.81 -9.65 -4.77
CA LEU A 78 -4.76 -8.77 -4.10
C LEU A 78 -5.12 -9.33 -2.71
N GLY A 79 -5.07 -8.47 -1.68
CA GLY A 79 -5.41 -8.86 -0.31
C GLY A 79 -4.28 -9.52 0.49
N THR A 80 -3.11 -9.77 -0.11
CA THR A 80 -1.91 -10.22 0.63
C THR A 80 -1.17 -9.10 1.35
N CYS A 81 -1.38 -7.84 0.97
CA CYS A 81 -0.82 -6.68 1.65
C CYS A 81 -1.82 -5.52 1.73
N ALA A 82 -1.65 -4.65 2.71
CA ALA A 82 -2.44 -3.43 2.84
C ALA A 82 -2.25 -2.52 1.61
N PRO A 83 -3.33 -2.10 0.93
CA PRO A 83 -3.23 -1.21 -0.23
C PRO A 83 -2.96 0.23 0.21
N VAL A 84 -2.44 1.04 -0.70
CA VAL A 84 -2.38 2.50 -0.53
C VAL A 84 -3.79 3.05 -0.76
N TRP A 85 -4.35 3.73 0.23
CA TRP A 85 -5.66 4.37 0.10
C TRP A 85 -5.57 5.65 -0.72
N ILE A 86 -6.51 5.81 -1.65
CA ILE A 86 -6.65 7.05 -2.40
C ILE A 86 -7.35 8.08 -1.49
N PRO A 87 -6.78 9.29 -1.32
CA PRO A 87 -7.42 10.33 -0.54
C PRO A 87 -8.80 10.72 -1.10
N ASP A 88 -9.79 10.90 -0.23
CA ASP A 88 -11.18 11.21 -0.63
C ASP A 88 -11.29 12.47 -1.49
N ALA A 89 -10.46 13.48 -1.21
CA ALA A 89 -10.41 14.72 -1.97
C ALA A 89 -10.03 14.53 -3.45
N ARG A 90 -9.42 13.39 -3.81
CA ARG A 90 -9.02 13.07 -5.19
C ARG A 90 -10.09 12.30 -5.97
N VAL A 91 -11.18 11.90 -5.31
CA VAL A 91 -12.21 11.08 -5.93
C VAL A 91 -13.58 11.72 -5.78
N THR A 92 -14.13 12.17 -6.89
CA THR A 92 -15.48 12.76 -6.97
C THR A 92 -16.56 11.74 -7.30
N MET A 93 -16.20 10.62 -7.94
CA MET A 93 -17.13 9.59 -8.42
C MET A 93 -16.68 8.18 -8.02
N CYS A 94 -17.63 7.26 -7.86
CA CYS A 94 -17.34 5.85 -7.60
C CYS A 94 -16.44 5.27 -8.69
N GLN A 95 -15.31 4.67 -8.31
CA GLN A 95 -14.35 4.11 -9.27
C GLN A 95 -14.79 2.76 -9.90
N LEU A 96 -16.06 2.37 -9.69
CA LEU A 96 -16.68 1.20 -10.30
C LEU A 96 -17.91 1.57 -11.13
N CYS A 97 -18.93 2.21 -10.53
CA CYS A 97 -20.15 2.60 -11.25
C CYS A 97 -20.14 4.03 -11.79
N THR A 98 -19.12 4.83 -11.47
CA THR A 98 -18.98 6.23 -11.91
C THR A 98 -20.09 7.18 -11.43
N GLU A 99 -20.92 6.81 -10.45
CA GLU A 99 -21.85 7.78 -9.83
C GLU A 99 -21.10 8.78 -8.94
N GLU A 100 -21.53 10.05 -8.97
CA GLU A 100 -20.96 11.12 -8.15
C GLU A 100 -21.26 10.93 -6.66
N PHE A 101 -20.24 11.17 -5.84
CA PHE A 101 -20.38 11.19 -4.39
C PHE A 101 -21.05 12.46 -3.90
N SER A 102 -21.95 12.31 -2.94
CA SER A 102 -22.73 13.38 -2.31
C SER A 102 -22.77 13.18 -0.79
N VAL A 103 -23.49 14.04 -0.07
CA VAL A 103 -23.62 13.95 1.40
C VAL A 103 -24.27 12.62 1.83
N THR A 104 -25.20 12.11 1.02
CA THR A 104 -25.92 10.85 1.25
C THR A 104 -25.31 9.68 0.47
N TYR A 105 -24.69 9.94 -0.69
CA TYR A 105 -23.95 8.94 -1.45
C TYR A 105 -22.47 8.95 -1.07
N ARG A 106 -22.12 8.16 -0.04
CA ARG A 106 -20.82 8.25 0.64
C ARG A 106 -19.73 7.38 0.02
N ARG A 107 -18.48 7.79 0.29
CA ARG A 107 -17.24 7.11 -0.12
C ARG A 107 -16.93 5.92 0.80
N HIS A 108 -16.44 4.83 0.22
CA HIS A 108 -15.94 3.65 0.92
C HIS A 108 -14.63 3.18 0.27
N HIS A 109 -13.57 2.97 1.06
CA HIS A 109 -12.34 2.39 0.52
C HIS A 109 -12.41 0.87 0.44
N CYS A 110 -12.05 0.29 -0.69
CA CYS A 110 -11.82 -1.14 -0.78
C CYS A 110 -10.54 -1.50 0.00
N ARG A 111 -10.64 -2.33 1.04
CA ARG A 111 -9.49 -2.74 1.86
C ARG A 111 -8.54 -3.67 1.12
N CYS A 112 -8.96 -4.23 -0.02
CA CYS A 112 -8.15 -5.10 -0.86
C CYS A 112 -7.25 -4.32 -1.83
N CYS A 113 -7.79 -3.28 -2.48
CA CYS A 113 -7.09 -2.56 -3.55
C CYS A 113 -6.96 -1.03 -3.35
N GLY A 114 -7.58 -0.46 -2.31
CA GLY A 114 -7.46 0.97 -1.96
C GLY A 114 -8.37 1.92 -2.75
N LYS A 115 -9.09 1.42 -3.76
CA LYS A 115 -10.06 2.21 -4.56
C LYS A 115 -11.19 2.77 -3.70
N VAL A 116 -11.74 3.91 -4.12
CA VAL A 116 -12.90 4.55 -3.50
C VAL A 116 -14.17 4.21 -4.28
N VAL A 117 -15.12 3.57 -3.61
CA VAL A 117 -16.35 3.01 -4.18
C VAL A 117 -17.56 3.38 -3.33
N CYS A 118 -18.77 3.22 -3.87
CA CYS A 118 -20.02 3.39 -3.12
C CYS A 118 -20.39 2.11 -2.36
N SER A 119 -21.39 2.21 -1.48
CA SER A 119 -21.91 1.07 -0.71
C SER A 119 -22.47 -0.05 -1.60
N ALA A 120 -23.16 0.32 -2.69
CA ALA A 120 -23.72 -0.64 -3.64
C ALA A 120 -22.63 -1.45 -4.36
N CYS A 121 -21.51 -0.82 -4.70
CA CYS A 121 -20.36 -1.50 -5.33
C CYS A 121 -19.46 -2.24 -4.33
N SER A 122 -19.71 -2.15 -3.03
CA SER A 122 -18.92 -2.81 -1.98
C SER A 122 -19.76 -3.73 -1.07
N GLN A 123 -20.86 -4.29 -1.57
CA GLN A 123 -21.73 -5.16 -0.79
C GLN A 123 -21.07 -6.50 -0.43
N ASN A 124 -20.24 -7.03 -1.34
CA ASN A 124 -19.56 -8.29 -1.15
C ASN A 124 -18.26 -8.11 -0.36
N LYS A 125 -18.04 -8.99 0.61
CA LYS A 125 -16.85 -9.01 1.47
C LYS A 125 -16.09 -10.31 1.26
N ALA A 126 -14.76 -10.22 1.26
CA ALA A 126 -13.86 -11.36 1.23
C ALA A 126 -12.85 -11.24 2.38
N PRO A 127 -12.39 -12.36 2.95
CA PRO A 127 -11.29 -12.34 3.90
C PRO A 127 -10.03 -11.81 3.22
N LEU A 128 -9.29 -10.96 3.92
CA LEU A 128 -8.01 -10.46 3.42
C LEU A 128 -6.87 -11.10 4.23
N PRO A 129 -5.96 -11.85 3.57
CA PRO A 129 -4.81 -12.47 4.24
C PRO A 129 -4.03 -11.52 5.15
N TYR A 130 -3.78 -10.27 4.71
CA TYR A 130 -3.02 -9.31 5.53
C TYR A 130 -3.74 -8.85 6.80
N LEU A 131 -5.05 -9.06 6.88
CA LEU A 131 -5.90 -8.82 8.05
C LEU A 131 -6.14 -10.09 8.87
N LYS A 132 -5.30 -11.11 8.74
CA LYS A 132 -5.48 -12.42 9.40
C LYS A 132 -6.82 -13.07 9.01
N ASN A 133 -7.22 -12.93 7.75
CA ASN A 133 -8.49 -13.42 7.20
C ASN A 133 -9.74 -12.86 7.89
N GLN A 134 -9.64 -11.72 8.58
CA GLN A 134 -10.82 -10.99 9.03
C GLN A 134 -11.57 -10.41 7.82
N THR A 135 -12.89 -10.46 7.87
CA THR A 135 -13.74 -9.85 6.84
C THR A 135 -13.67 -8.34 6.96
N ALA A 136 -13.32 -7.68 5.85
CA ALA A 136 -13.13 -6.23 5.78
C ALA A 136 -14.39 -5.47 5.35
#